data_AF-A0A371LSQ9-F1
#
_entry.id   AF-A0A371LSQ9-F1
#
_cell.length_a   1.000
_cell.length_b   1.000
_cell.length_c   1.000
_cell.angle_alpha   90.00
_cell.angle_beta   90.00
_cell.angle_gamma   90.00
#
_symmetry.space_group_name_H-M   'P 1'
#
loop_
_entity.id
_entity.type
_entity.pdbx_description
1 polymer ?
#
loop_
_entity_poly.entity_id
_entity_poly.type
_entity_poly.pdbx_seq_one_letter_code
_entity_poly.pdbx_strand_id
1 'polypeptide(L)'
;MSNADRIDAYLNRSSDDADAAFEAWADTPGGASLRVDWQDFFEFDDELADKWIDRPRSIAKLWSRRLRNRYQNPETDDLEKPISKMPVRPVNLPDRACFRLGGLRERHLGTLVEVPVEVVEVESVDPWLRKAVWECLECGALNPTSQGYGHIRFGTCRGCETSLDKKNTSLMRDGTEMVDFQKLVVIPRDSALDDPPSIQVFLTGDIVGKVGIEDEITVVGKYRTLPMAMQRETQLNTFVDAKALDVDERQQAGALSTTELDEALIGLVDELWSEDGTTYGVPVEDVISAIGTQHDVRHAEVQTRIEALEDDGEFTMVSGAIIKD
;
A
#
# COMPACT_ATOMS: atom_id res chain seq x y z
N MET A 1 24.48 -8.21 -23.12
CA MET A 1 24.37 -7.26 -22.00
C MET A 1 23.85 -8.01 -20.79
N SER A 2 24.31 -7.71 -19.57
CA SER A 2 23.76 -8.35 -18.38
C SER A 2 22.37 -7.79 -18.04
N ASN A 3 21.54 -8.52 -17.29
CA ASN A 3 20.24 -8.01 -16.78
C ASN A 3 20.38 -6.67 -16.05
N ALA A 4 21.54 -6.48 -15.43
CA ALA A 4 21.93 -5.28 -14.74
C ALA A 4 22.08 -4.08 -15.69
N ASP A 5 22.84 -4.25 -16.77
CA ASP A 5 23.07 -3.19 -17.77
C ASP A 5 21.76 -2.83 -18.51
N ARG A 6 20.87 -3.81 -18.67
CA ARG A 6 19.53 -3.62 -19.26
C ARG A 6 18.66 -2.71 -18.39
N ILE A 7 18.64 -2.91 -17.06
CA ILE A 7 17.94 -2.00 -16.14
C ILE A 7 18.57 -0.60 -16.12
N ASP A 8 19.90 -0.50 -16.14
CA ASP A 8 20.56 0.82 -16.20
C ASP A 8 20.20 1.56 -17.50
N ALA A 9 20.11 0.85 -18.62
CA ALA A 9 19.65 1.41 -19.89
C ALA A 9 18.18 1.87 -19.84
N TYR A 10 17.30 1.13 -19.17
CA TYR A 10 15.92 1.59 -18.94
C TYR A 10 15.87 2.84 -18.08
N LEU A 11 16.58 2.87 -16.94
CA LEU A 11 16.65 4.04 -16.06
C LEU A 11 17.20 5.29 -16.76
N ASN A 12 18.08 5.13 -17.77
CA ASN A 12 18.54 6.23 -18.60
C ASN A 12 17.49 6.71 -19.60
N ARG A 13 16.62 5.81 -20.08
CA ARG A 13 15.48 6.17 -20.95
C ARG A 13 14.40 6.91 -20.16
N SER A 14 14.15 6.49 -18.93
CA SER A 14 13.17 7.08 -18.00
C SER A 14 13.85 7.92 -16.91
N SER A 15 14.85 8.73 -17.29
CA SER A 15 15.66 9.48 -16.30
C SER A 15 14.80 10.44 -15.49
N ASP A 16 13.87 11.12 -16.14
CA ASP A 16 13.06 12.16 -15.51
C ASP A 16 12.18 11.58 -14.41
N ASP A 17 11.52 10.45 -14.65
CA ASP A 17 10.71 9.73 -13.64
C ASP A 17 11.58 9.21 -12.49
N ALA A 18 12.76 8.68 -12.81
CA ALA A 18 13.68 8.12 -11.83
C ALA A 18 14.30 9.20 -10.94
N ASP A 19 14.64 10.35 -11.51
CA ASP A 19 15.21 11.50 -10.81
C ASP A 19 14.12 12.15 -9.92
N ALA A 20 12.89 12.32 -10.43
CA ALA A 20 11.76 12.82 -9.65
C ALA A 20 11.40 11.89 -8.47
N ALA A 21 11.39 10.57 -8.69
CA ALA A 21 11.16 9.60 -7.62
C ALA A 21 12.26 9.63 -6.56
N PHE A 22 13.51 9.86 -6.97
CA PHE A 22 14.64 10.00 -6.06
C PHE A 22 14.52 11.26 -5.19
N GLU A 23 14.21 12.41 -5.78
CA GLU A 23 13.98 13.66 -5.05
C GLU A 23 12.84 13.50 -4.04
N ALA A 24 11.70 12.95 -4.47
CA ALA A 24 10.57 12.68 -3.58
C ALA A 24 10.93 11.72 -2.43
N TRP A 25 11.78 10.73 -2.69
CA TRP A 25 12.25 9.79 -1.66
C TRP A 25 13.13 10.47 -0.61
N ALA A 26 13.99 11.40 -1.04
CA ALA A 26 14.85 12.17 -0.16
C ALA A 26 14.03 13.08 0.76
N ASP A 27 13.01 13.75 0.22
CA ASP A 27 12.28 14.80 0.93
C ASP A 27 11.09 14.29 1.77
N THR A 28 10.48 13.16 1.39
CA THR A 28 9.24 12.69 2.04
C THR A 28 9.52 11.82 3.26
N PRO A 29 9.10 12.20 4.50
CA PRO A 29 9.31 11.42 5.72
C PRO A 29 8.75 9.98 5.68
N GLY A 30 7.59 9.75 5.06
CA GLY A 30 6.99 8.42 4.84
C GLY A 30 7.62 7.60 3.69
N GLY A 31 8.54 8.21 2.93
CA GLY A 31 9.12 7.65 1.72
C GLY A 31 8.29 7.92 0.47
N ALA A 32 8.92 7.71 -0.68
CA ALA A 32 8.31 7.73 -2.00
C ALA A 32 8.63 6.42 -2.76
N SER A 33 8.21 6.31 -4.01
CA SER A 33 8.54 5.14 -4.81
C SER A 33 8.64 5.48 -6.28
N LEU A 34 9.40 4.67 -7.02
CA LEU A 34 9.43 4.72 -8.48
C LEU A 34 8.30 3.84 -9.02
N ARG A 35 7.28 4.44 -9.64
CA ARG A 35 6.27 3.69 -10.39
C ARG A 35 6.83 3.35 -11.77
N VAL A 36 6.61 2.13 -12.22
CA VAL A 36 7.04 1.64 -13.54
C VAL A 36 5.85 0.99 -14.20
N ASP A 37 5.41 1.58 -15.32
CA ASP A 37 4.43 0.93 -16.19
C ASP A 37 5.05 -0.34 -16.77
N TRP A 38 4.39 -1.47 -16.54
CA TRP A 38 4.89 -2.77 -16.96
C TRP A 38 4.83 -2.94 -18.48
N GLN A 39 3.84 -2.37 -19.17
CA GLN A 39 3.72 -2.44 -20.63
C GLN A 39 4.88 -1.69 -21.29
N ASP A 40 5.19 -0.49 -20.82
CA ASP A 40 6.35 0.29 -21.30
C ASP A 40 7.67 -0.45 -21.04
N PHE A 41 7.79 -1.08 -19.86
CA PHE A 41 8.94 -1.90 -19.51
C PHE A 41 9.04 -3.17 -20.37
N PHE A 42 7.91 -3.78 -20.73
CA PHE A 42 7.84 -4.94 -21.61
C PHE A 42 8.24 -4.60 -23.05
N GLU A 43 7.79 -3.46 -23.58
CA GLU A 43 8.23 -2.99 -24.90
C GLU A 43 9.74 -2.75 -24.97
N PHE A 44 10.33 -2.32 -23.85
CA PHE A 44 11.78 -2.18 -23.73
C PHE A 44 12.49 -3.53 -23.58
N ASP A 45 11.95 -4.42 -22.75
CA ASP A 45 12.59 -5.66 -22.33
C ASP A 45 11.58 -6.72 -21.85
N ASP A 46 11.06 -7.47 -22.81
CA ASP A 46 10.08 -8.54 -22.60
C ASP A 46 10.55 -9.61 -21.58
N GLU A 47 11.79 -10.06 -21.70
CA GLU A 47 12.37 -11.10 -20.84
C GLU A 47 12.44 -10.66 -19.36
N LEU A 48 12.86 -9.41 -19.10
CA LEU A 48 12.90 -8.89 -17.73
C LEU A 48 11.51 -8.59 -17.19
N ALA A 49 10.61 -8.08 -18.02
CA ALA A 49 9.23 -7.81 -17.66
C ALA A 49 8.50 -9.09 -17.25
N ASP A 50 8.62 -10.16 -18.04
CA ASP A 50 8.07 -11.48 -17.72
C ASP A 50 8.68 -12.05 -16.44
N LYS A 51 10.00 -11.93 -16.29
CA LYS A 51 10.71 -12.38 -15.08
C LYS A 51 10.32 -11.58 -13.83
N TRP A 52 9.85 -10.34 -13.98
CA TRP A 52 9.34 -9.56 -12.85
C TRP A 52 8.06 -10.19 -12.29
N ILE A 53 7.15 -10.63 -13.16
CA ILE A 53 5.92 -11.33 -12.77
C ILE A 53 6.26 -12.66 -12.10
N ASP A 54 7.11 -13.46 -12.72
CA ASP A 54 7.39 -14.83 -12.26
C ASP A 54 8.29 -14.85 -11.01
N ARG A 55 9.25 -13.92 -10.92
CA ARG A 55 10.27 -13.88 -9.86
C ARG A 55 10.46 -12.46 -9.32
N PRO A 56 9.42 -11.85 -8.72
CA PRO A 56 9.42 -10.44 -8.36
C PRO A 56 10.52 -10.07 -7.38
N ARG A 57 10.83 -10.96 -6.43
CA ARG A 57 11.91 -10.72 -5.45
C ARG A 57 13.27 -10.56 -6.10
N SER A 58 13.52 -11.26 -7.21
CA SER A 58 14.82 -11.22 -7.90
C SER A 58 14.99 -9.92 -8.66
N ILE A 59 13.94 -9.48 -9.36
CA ILE A 59 13.91 -8.23 -10.12
C ILE A 59 13.89 -7.02 -9.18
N ALA A 60 13.09 -7.03 -8.11
CA ALA A 60 13.11 -5.97 -7.10
C ALA A 60 14.50 -5.74 -6.50
N LYS A 61 15.23 -6.82 -6.16
CA LYS A 61 16.63 -6.70 -5.68
C LYS A 61 17.56 -6.12 -6.74
N LEU A 62 17.32 -6.41 -8.01
CA LEU A 62 18.12 -5.89 -9.10
C LEU A 62 17.88 -4.38 -9.22
N TRP A 63 16.62 -3.94 -9.27
CA TRP A 63 16.23 -2.53 -9.22
C TRP A 63 16.84 -1.78 -8.04
N SER A 64 16.67 -2.28 -6.81
CA SER A 64 17.21 -1.64 -5.60
C SER A 64 18.74 -1.46 -5.66
N ARG A 65 19.46 -2.40 -6.29
CA ARG A 65 20.91 -2.27 -6.47
C ARG A 65 21.27 -1.23 -7.54
N ARG A 66 20.49 -1.15 -8.62
CA ARG A 66 20.73 -0.22 -9.73
C ARG A 66 20.43 1.22 -9.31
N LEU A 67 19.29 1.46 -8.66
CA LEU A 67 18.95 2.75 -8.06
C LEU A 67 20.02 3.21 -7.06
N ARG A 68 20.48 2.30 -6.19
CA ARG A 68 21.59 2.59 -5.27
C ARG A 68 22.85 3.05 -6.03
N ASN A 69 23.27 2.29 -7.04
CA ASN A 69 24.48 2.62 -7.80
C ASN A 69 24.38 3.94 -8.56
N ARG A 70 23.15 4.32 -8.99
CA ARG A 70 22.90 5.54 -9.74
C ARG A 70 22.93 6.78 -8.85
N TYR A 71 22.25 6.71 -7.70
CA TYR A 71 21.96 7.89 -6.89
C TYR A 71 22.70 7.97 -5.57
N GLN A 72 23.19 6.86 -5.04
CA GLN A 72 23.91 6.87 -3.78
C GLN A 72 25.40 6.91 -4.02
N ASN A 73 26.04 8.03 -3.68
CA ASN A 73 27.47 8.13 -3.53
C ASN A 73 27.87 7.84 -2.06
N PRO A 74 28.52 6.70 -1.77
CA PRO A 74 28.85 6.30 -0.40
C PRO A 74 29.80 7.25 0.32
N GLU A 75 30.52 8.10 -0.40
CA GLU A 75 31.51 9.02 0.18
C GLU A 75 30.91 10.38 0.56
N THR A 76 29.80 10.78 -0.06
CA THR A 76 29.22 12.12 0.11
C THR A 76 27.81 12.12 0.69
N ASP A 77 27.07 11.01 0.56
CA ASP A 77 25.65 11.02 0.84
C ASP A 77 25.37 10.50 2.26
N ASP A 78 25.02 11.42 3.16
CA ASP A 78 24.45 11.11 4.48
C ASP A 78 22.92 11.10 4.40
N LEU A 79 22.38 10.16 3.61
CA LEU A 79 20.94 10.00 3.50
C LEU A 79 20.39 9.33 4.75
N GLU A 80 19.46 9.99 5.42
CA GLU A 80 18.69 9.40 6.53
C GLU A 80 18.03 8.07 6.13
N LYS A 81 17.68 7.94 4.83
CA LYS A 81 17.07 6.74 4.25
C LYS A 81 17.86 6.22 3.06
N PRO A 82 18.39 5.00 3.11
CA PRO A 82 19.20 4.47 2.01
C PRO A 82 18.34 4.20 0.78
N ILE A 83 18.76 4.73 -0.39
CA ILE A 83 18.06 4.59 -1.69
C ILE A 83 17.72 3.15 -2.05
N SER A 84 18.54 2.19 -1.63
CA SER A 84 18.22 0.76 -1.86
C SER A 84 16.93 0.26 -1.20
N LYS A 85 16.32 1.04 -0.31
CA LYS A 85 15.02 0.76 0.30
C LYS A 85 13.86 1.41 -0.46
N MET A 86 14.14 2.31 -1.42
CA MET A 86 13.12 2.90 -2.28
C MET A 86 12.40 1.79 -3.06
N PRO A 87 11.08 1.64 -2.90
CA PRO A 87 10.32 0.65 -3.66
C PRO A 87 10.27 1.02 -5.14
N VAL A 88 10.35 -0.01 -5.98
CA VAL A 88 9.97 0.09 -7.40
C VAL A 88 8.67 -0.67 -7.56
N ARG A 89 7.62 0.05 -7.99
CA ARG A 89 6.24 -0.39 -7.99
C ARG A 89 5.78 -0.66 -9.42
N PRO A 90 5.62 -1.94 -9.83
CA PRO A 90 5.08 -2.25 -11.14
C PRO A 90 3.57 -1.96 -11.15
N VAL A 91 3.11 -1.33 -12.22
CA VAL A 91 1.69 -1.05 -12.49
C VAL A 91 1.32 -1.53 -13.89
N ASN A 92 0.03 -1.66 -14.19
CA ASN A 92 -0.47 -2.03 -15.53
C ASN A 92 0.09 -3.39 -16.01
N LEU A 93 -0.11 -4.44 -15.20
CA LEU A 93 0.35 -5.78 -15.52
C LEU A 93 -0.38 -6.34 -16.76
N PRO A 94 0.17 -7.36 -17.47
CA PRO A 94 -0.50 -7.95 -18.61
C PRO A 94 -1.69 -8.79 -18.16
N ASP A 95 -2.69 -8.97 -19.03
CA ASP A 95 -3.90 -9.77 -18.77
C ASP A 95 -3.63 -11.15 -18.14
N ARG A 96 -2.51 -11.79 -18.49
CA ARG A 96 -2.11 -13.10 -17.93
C ARG A 96 -1.79 -13.08 -16.43
N ALA A 97 -1.56 -11.90 -15.87
CA ALA A 97 -1.28 -11.64 -14.46
C ALA A 97 -2.44 -10.91 -13.76
N CYS A 98 -3.48 -10.51 -14.50
CA CYS A 98 -4.69 -9.89 -13.98
C CYS A 98 -5.73 -10.97 -13.64
N PHE A 99 -6.14 -11.02 -12.38
CA PHE A 99 -7.08 -12.03 -11.90
C PHE A 99 -8.19 -11.38 -11.09
N ARG A 100 -9.43 -11.86 -11.29
CA ARG A 100 -10.46 -11.66 -10.28
C ARG A 100 -10.03 -12.34 -8.97
N LEU A 101 -10.37 -11.77 -7.83
CA LEU A 101 -9.95 -12.30 -6.53
C LEU A 101 -10.29 -13.79 -6.34
N GLY A 102 -11.52 -14.21 -6.67
CA GLY A 102 -11.94 -15.62 -6.64
C GLY A 102 -11.29 -16.53 -7.69
N GLY A 103 -10.49 -15.97 -8.61
CA GLY A 103 -9.72 -16.67 -9.65
C GLY A 103 -8.30 -17.07 -9.23
N LEU A 104 -7.83 -16.62 -8.06
CA LEU A 104 -6.50 -16.97 -7.55
C LEU A 104 -6.41 -18.46 -7.19
N ARG A 105 -5.30 -19.11 -7.54
CA ARG A 105 -5.06 -20.55 -7.37
C ARG A 105 -3.65 -20.79 -6.86
N GLU A 106 -3.38 -22.03 -6.43
CA GLU A 106 -2.05 -22.45 -5.94
C GLU A 106 -0.91 -22.11 -6.92
N ARG A 107 -1.11 -22.31 -8.22
CA ARG A 107 -0.12 -22.00 -9.26
C ARG A 107 0.30 -20.52 -9.32
N HIS A 108 -0.48 -19.60 -8.75
CA HIS A 108 -0.14 -18.17 -8.69
C HIS A 108 0.66 -17.83 -7.42
N LEU A 109 0.89 -18.79 -6.52
CA LEU A 109 1.66 -18.55 -5.31
C LEU A 109 3.10 -18.17 -5.66
N GLY A 110 3.53 -17.02 -5.14
CA GLY A 110 4.90 -16.55 -5.29
C GLY A 110 5.14 -15.62 -6.49
N THR A 111 4.19 -15.50 -7.41
CA THR A 111 4.23 -14.56 -8.56
C THR A 111 3.61 -13.22 -8.19
N LEU A 112 3.80 -12.20 -9.04
CA LEU A 112 2.95 -11.02 -9.01
C LEU A 112 1.59 -11.34 -9.62
N VAL A 113 0.56 -10.73 -9.04
CA VAL A 113 -0.81 -10.73 -9.53
C VAL A 113 -1.34 -9.30 -9.44
N GLU A 114 -2.20 -8.94 -10.37
CA GLU A 114 -3.00 -7.73 -10.34
C GLU A 114 -4.46 -8.12 -10.08
N VAL A 115 -5.09 -7.51 -9.08
CA VAL A 115 -6.42 -7.90 -8.62
C VAL A 115 -7.24 -6.63 -8.37
N PRO A 116 -8.28 -6.37 -9.18
CA PRO A 116 -9.29 -5.35 -8.89
C PRO A 116 -10.16 -5.82 -7.72
N VAL A 117 -10.30 -4.97 -6.70
CA VAL A 117 -10.97 -5.29 -5.44
C VAL A 117 -11.66 -4.05 -4.87
N GLU A 118 -12.58 -4.28 -3.95
CA GLU A 118 -13.22 -3.27 -3.11
C GLU A 118 -12.80 -3.50 -1.66
N VAL A 119 -12.56 -2.42 -0.92
CA VAL A 119 -12.02 -2.49 0.44
C VAL A 119 -13.16 -2.50 1.45
N VAL A 120 -13.22 -3.51 2.30
CA VAL A 120 -14.30 -3.65 3.30
C VAL A 120 -13.84 -3.33 4.72
N GLU A 121 -12.55 -3.54 5.02
CA GLU A 121 -11.99 -3.20 6.33
C GLU A 121 -10.57 -2.64 6.17
N VAL A 122 -10.26 -1.63 6.99
CA VAL A 122 -8.96 -0.98 7.06
C VAL A 122 -8.50 -0.97 8.51
N GLU A 123 -7.39 -1.66 8.82
CA GLU A 123 -6.78 -1.59 10.15
C GLU A 123 -5.95 -0.30 10.34
N SER A 124 -5.61 0.00 11.59
CA SER A 124 -4.69 1.08 11.94
C SER A 124 -3.31 0.88 11.33
N VAL A 125 -2.59 1.99 11.17
CA VAL A 125 -1.19 1.97 10.76
C VAL A 125 -0.32 1.65 11.96
N ASP A 126 0.44 0.56 11.86
CA ASP A 126 1.30 0.06 12.92
C ASP A 126 2.73 -0.21 12.41
N PRO A 127 3.77 -0.04 13.23
CA PRO A 127 5.14 -0.35 12.82
C PRO A 127 5.36 -1.87 12.74
N TRP A 128 5.75 -2.36 11.57
CA TRP A 128 6.16 -3.75 11.38
C TRP A 128 7.68 -3.92 11.42
N LEU A 129 8.12 -4.81 12.30
CA LEU A 129 9.52 -5.22 12.41
C LEU A 129 9.93 -6.03 11.18
N ARG A 130 10.57 -5.41 10.20
CA ARG A 130 11.03 -6.06 8.95
C ARG A 130 12.35 -6.81 9.11
N LYS A 131 13.27 -6.23 9.88
CA LYS A 131 14.57 -6.81 10.20
C LYS A 131 14.87 -6.56 11.66
N ALA A 132 15.09 -7.64 12.41
CA ALA A 132 15.45 -7.56 13.82
C ALA A 132 16.95 -7.84 13.98
N VAL A 133 17.62 -7.11 14.87
CA VAL A 133 18.97 -7.45 15.34
C VAL A 133 18.86 -7.91 16.79
N TRP A 134 19.14 -9.18 17.03
CA TRP A 134 19.07 -9.79 18.36
C TRP A 134 20.44 -9.85 19.01
N GLU A 135 20.59 -9.27 20.20
CA GLU A 135 21.75 -9.52 21.06
C GLU A 135 21.52 -10.80 21.85
N CYS A 136 22.46 -11.74 21.75
CA CYS A 136 22.43 -12.97 22.55
C CYS A 136 22.86 -12.66 23.98
N LEU A 137 22.01 -12.95 24.96
CA LEU A 137 22.30 -12.67 26.38
C LEU A 137 23.35 -13.62 26.98
N GLU A 138 23.71 -14.71 26.28
CA GLU A 138 24.73 -15.66 26.73
C GLU A 138 26.15 -15.24 26.32
N CYS A 139 26.32 -14.73 25.09
CA CYS A 139 27.64 -14.44 24.53
C CYS A 139 27.82 -13.02 23.96
N GLY A 140 26.78 -12.19 23.98
CA GLY A 140 26.79 -10.81 23.45
C GLY A 140 26.79 -10.68 21.93
N ALA A 141 26.75 -11.80 21.18
CA ALA A 141 26.78 -11.74 19.72
C ALA A 141 25.50 -11.12 19.14
N LEU A 142 25.66 -10.28 18.10
CA LEU A 142 24.56 -9.66 17.35
C LEU A 142 24.11 -10.55 16.19
N ASN A 143 22.80 -10.81 16.12
CA ASN A 143 22.20 -11.77 15.21
C ASN A 143 21.08 -11.11 14.39
N PRO A 144 21.37 -10.65 13.16
CA PRO A 144 20.36 -10.08 12.28
C PRO A 144 19.46 -11.17 11.69
N THR A 145 18.14 -11.00 11.84
CA THR A 145 17.12 -11.92 11.34
C THR A 145 16.07 -11.16 10.53
N SER A 146 15.84 -11.59 9.28
CA SER A 146 14.73 -11.08 8.47
C SER A 146 13.40 -11.63 8.99
N GLN A 147 12.46 -10.74 9.23
CA GLN A 147 11.13 -11.10 9.69
C GLN A 147 10.18 -11.27 8.50
N GLY A 148 9.16 -12.10 8.71
CA GLY A 148 7.98 -12.15 7.85
C GLY A 148 6.78 -11.58 8.60
N TYR A 149 5.61 -11.61 7.96
CA TYR A 149 4.36 -11.34 8.67
C TYR A 149 4.10 -12.42 9.72
N GLY A 150 3.38 -12.05 10.79
CA GLY A 150 3.02 -12.94 11.88
C GLY A 150 4.04 -12.98 13.01
N HIS A 151 4.30 -14.18 13.54
CA HIS A 151 5.16 -14.34 14.71
C HIS A 151 6.61 -13.97 14.43
N ILE A 152 7.24 -13.34 15.44
CA ILE A 152 8.67 -13.05 15.45
C ILE A 152 9.46 -14.34 15.26
N ARG A 153 10.38 -14.30 14.29
CA ARG A 153 11.33 -15.35 14.01
C ARG A 153 12.62 -15.07 14.74
N PHE A 154 13.08 -16.07 15.47
CA PHE A 154 14.41 -16.14 16.04
C PHE A 154 15.29 -17.05 15.17
N GLY A 155 16.59 -16.80 15.21
CA GLY A 155 17.58 -17.60 14.49
C GLY A 155 18.45 -18.41 15.44
N THR A 156 19.53 -18.95 14.92
CA THR A 156 20.61 -19.52 15.74
C THR A 156 21.66 -18.43 16.00
N CYS A 157 22.21 -18.40 17.22
CA CYS A 157 23.29 -17.50 17.57
C CYS A 157 24.55 -17.81 16.75
N ARG A 158 25.15 -16.79 16.14
CA ARG A 158 26.39 -16.93 15.36
C ARG A 158 27.65 -17.07 16.22
N GLY A 159 27.56 -16.74 17.52
CA GLY A 159 28.69 -16.77 18.45
C GLY A 159 28.82 -18.10 19.20
N CYS A 160 27.72 -18.54 19.82
CA CYS A 160 27.68 -19.75 20.65
C CYS A 160 26.82 -20.89 20.08
N GLU A 161 26.24 -20.72 18.88
CA GLU A 161 25.38 -21.71 18.22
C GLU A 161 24.10 -22.07 18.99
N THR A 162 23.80 -21.40 20.11
CA THR A 162 22.56 -21.55 20.86
C THR A 162 21.35 -21.11 20.02
N SER A 163 20.24 -21.85 20.10
CA SER A 163 18.97 -21.41 19.52
C SER A 163 18.47 -20.17 20.26
N LEU A 164 18.18 -19.10 19.51
CA LEU A 164 17.67 -17.87 20.08
C LEU A 164 16.16 -17.99 20.32
N ASP A 165 15.70 -17.37 21.40
CA ASP A 165 14.29 -17.21 21.75
C ASP A 165 14.07 -15.90 22.53
N LYS A 166 12.82 -15.66 22.94
CA LYS A 166 12.44 -14.44 23.68
C LYS A 166 13.13 -14.32 25.05
N LYS A 167 13.63 -15.40 25.64
CA LYS A 167 14.21 -15.42 27.00
C LYS A 167 15.71 -15.17 26.99
N ASN A 168 16.42 -15.63 25.95
CA ASN A 168 17.88 -15.52 25.85
C ASN A 168 18.34 -14.46 24.83
N THR A 169 17.44 -13.58 24.38
CA THR A 169 17.78 -12.45 23.51
C THR A 169 17.18 -11.12 23.95
N SER A 170 17.85 -10.05 23.55
CA SER A 170 17.33 -8.69 23.59
C SER A 170 17.26 -8.10 22.17
N LEU A 171 16.25 -7.29 21.89
CA LEU A 171 16.14 -6.58 20.61
C LEU A 171 17.00 -5.32 20.66
N MET A 172 17.96 -5.21 19.75
CA MET A 172 18.74 -4.00 19.57
C MET A 172 17.95 -2.95 18.81
N ARG A 173 18.05 -1.68 19.22
CA ARG A 173 17.55 -0.56 18.41
C ARG A 173 18.41 -0.37 17.16
N ASP A 174 19.73 -0.39 17.35
CA ASP A 174 20.68 -0.16 16.27
C ASP A 174 20.67 -1.31 15.26
N GLY A 175 20.52 -0.97 13.99
CA GLY A 175 20.49 -1.92 12.88
C GLY A 175 19.18 -2.71 12.72
N THR A 176 18.24 -2.57 13.66
CA THR A 176 16.85 -3.02 13.52
C THR A 176 16.10 -2.09 12.57
N GLU A 177 15.28 -2.66 11.70
CA GLU A 177 14.49 -1.90 10.73
C GLU A 177 13.00 -2.19 10.94
N MET A 178 12.26 -1.12 11.19
CA MET A 178 10.80 -1.11 11.19
C MET A 178 10.31 -0.35 9.95
N VAL A 179 9.13 -0.71 9.46
CA VAL A 179 8.45 -0.03 8.36
C VAL A 179 6.97 0.06 8.71
N ASP A 180 6.31 1.12 8.25
CA ASP A 180 4.86 1.24 8.41
C ASP A 180 4.16 0.07 7.73
N PHE A 181 3.14 -0.44 8.39
CA PHE A 181 2.35 -1.56 7.96
C PHE A 181 0.87 -1.28 8.21
N GLN A 182 0.06 -1.73 7.28
CA GLN A 182 -1.38 -1.68 7.39
C GLN A 182 -1.97 -2.92 6.74
N LYS A 183 -3.01 -3.48 7.37
CA LYS A 183 -3.76 -4.60 6.85
C LYS A 183 -5.11 -4.12 6.35
N LEU A 184 -5.45 -4.54 5.14
CA LEU A 184 -6.78 -4.38 4.57
C LEU A 184 -7.46 -5.74 4.45
N VAL A 185 -8.79 -5.72 4.49
CA VAL A 185 -9.63 -6.83 4.03
C VAL A 185 -10.37 -6.34 2.80
N VAL A 186 -10.29 -7.12 1.72
CA VAL A 186 -10.85 -6.74 0.42
C VAL A 186 -11.69 -7.86 -0.17
N ILE A 187 -12.68 -7.48 -0.97
CA ILE A 187 -13.60 -8.37 -1.68
C ILE A 187 -13.46 -8.16 -3.21
N PRO A 188 -13.96 -9.08 -4.06
CA PRO A 188 -13.94 -8.87 -5.50
C PRO A 188 -14.85 -7.69 -5.87
N ARG A 189 -14.37 -6.79 -6.74
CA ARG A 189 -15.18 -5.71 -7.32
C ARG A 189 -16.41 -6.27 -8.04
N ASP A 190 -17.52 -5.55 -7.94
CA ASP A 190 -18.83 -5.91 -8.52
C ASP A 190 -19.28 -7.34 -8.18
N SER A 191 -19.12 -7.75 -6.92
CA SER A 191 -19.57 -9.08 -6.50
C SER A 191 -21.10 -9.16 -6.50
N ALA A 192 -21.66 -10.12 -7.23
CA ALA A 192 -23.08 -10.46 -7.19
C ALA A 192 -23.45 -11.43 -6.05
N LEU A 193 -22.49 -11.79 -5.20
CA LEU A 193 -22.69 -12.68 -4.06
C LEU A 193 -23.09 -11.87 -2.82
N ASP A 194 -24.08 -12.35 -2.08
CA ASP A 194 -24.50 -11.76 -0.81
C ASP A 194 -23.36 -11.79 0.24
N ASP A 195 -22.49 -12.81 0.18
CA ASP A 195 -21.29 -12.96 1.02
C ASP A 195 -20.07 -13.27 0.14
N PRO A 196 -19.39 -12.24 -0.40
CA PRO A 196 -18.22 -12.43 -1.25
C PRO A 196 -17.03 -13.00 -0.49
N PRO A 197 -16.20 -13.85 -1.13
CA PRO A 197 -14.95 -14.30 -0.53
C PRO A 197 -14.00 -13.12 -0.33
N SER A 198 -13.55 -12.90 0.89
CA SER A 198 -12.57 -11.87 1.21
C SER A 198 -11.14 -12.40 1.27
N ILE A 199 -10.16 -11.50 1.08
CA ILE A 199 -8.75 -11.77 1.31
C ILE A 199 -8.10 -10.63 2.10
N GLN A 200 -7.01 -10.95 2.80
CA GLN A 200 -6.17 -9.94 3.43
C GLN A 200 -5.15 -9.39 2.43
N VAL A 201 -5.00 -8.07 2.41
CA VAL A 201 -3.96 -7.36 1.67
C VAL A 201 -3.06 -6.64 2.66
N PHE A 202 -1.75 -6.85 2.55
CA PHE A 202 -0.76 -6.23 3.44
C PHE A 202 -0.04 -5.11 2.71
N LEU A 203 -0.15 -3.90 3.25
CA LEU A 203 0.51 -2.70 2.75
C LEU A 203 1.75 -2.40 3.60
N THR A 204 2.80 -1.88 2.96
CA THR A 204 4.01 -1.42 3.66
C THR A 204 4.63 -0.19 3.02
N GLY A 205 5.18 0.70 3.84
CA GLY A 205 5.88 1.91 3.39
C GLY A 205 4.94 2.96 2.80
N ASP A 206 5.34 3.61 1.72
CA ASP A 206 4.69 4.79 1.11
C ASP A 206 3.27 4.56 0.52
N ILE A 207 2.73 3.33 0.57
CA ILE A 207 1.35 3.04 0.15
C ILE A 207 0.38 2.89 1.33
N VAL A 208 0.88 2.92 2.56
CA VAL A 208 0.07 2.83 3.77
C VAL A 208 -0.72 4.13 3.97
N GLY A 209 -1.95 4.03 4.48
CA GLY A 209 -2.84 5.18 4.71
C GLY A 209 -3.51 5.74 3.45
N LYS A 210 -3.16 5.23 2.26
CA LYS A 210 -3.69 5.72 0.98
C LYS A 210 -5.06 5.19 0.60
N VAL A 211 -5.58 4.21 1.34
CA VAL A 211 -6.86 3.54 1.04
C VAL A 211 -7.80 3.62 2.24
N GLY A 212 -9.08 3.86 1.96
CA GLY A 212 -10.21 3.85 2.89
C GLY A 212 -11.13 2.64 2.70
N ILE A 213 -12.18 2.57 3.52
CA ILE A 213 -13.27 1.61 3.35
C ILE A 213 -14.10 2.05 2.14
N GLU A 214 -14.67 1.10 1.40
CA GLU A 214 -15.43 1.27 0.14
C GLU A 214 -14.61 1.74 -1.07
N ASP A 215 -13.31 1.96 -0.92
CA ASP A 215 -12.45 2.28 -2.06
C ASP A 215 -12.37 1.09 -3.04
N GLU A 216 -12.61 1.38 -4.31
CA GLU A 216 -12.31 0.48 -5.42
C GLU A 216 -10.85 0.67 -5.86
N ILE A 217 -10.07 -0.38 -5.72
CA ILE A 217 -8.62 -0.33 -5.97
C ILE A 217 -8.17 -1.50 -6.84
N THR A 218 -7.10 -1.27 -7.58
CA THR A 218 -6.34 -2.32 -8.25
C THR A 218 -5.07 -2.60 -7.46
N VAL A 219 -4.99 -3.80 -6.87
CA VAL A 219 -3.83 -4.22 -6.08
C VAL A 219 -2.88 -5.01 -6.96
N VAL A 220 -1.66 -4.49 -7.17
CA VAL A 220 -0.55 -5.28 -7.70
C VAL A 220 0.26 -5.81 -6.53
N GLY A 221 0.34 -7.13 -6.38
CA GLY A 221 0.99 -7.71 -5.22
C GLY A 221 1.46 -9.13 -5.41
N LYS A 222 2.23 -9.62 -4.45
CA LYS A 222 2.69 -11.00 -4.45
C LYS A 222 1.68 -11.88 -3.70
N TYR A 223 1.09 -12.85 -4.39
CA TYR A 223 0.16 -13.79 -3.77
C TYR A 223 0.89 -14.84 -2.93
N ARG A 224 0.51 -15.01 -1.67
CA ARG A 224 1.23 -15.85 -0.69
C ARG A 224 0.28 -16.56 0.28
N THR A 225 0.78 -17.62 0.90
CA THR A 225 0.13 -18.24 2.07
C THR A 225 0.61 -17.59 3.36
N LEU A 226 -0.28 -17.44 4.33
CA LEU A 226 0.12 -17.11 5.69
C LEU A 226 1.09 -18.17 6.24
N PRO A 227 2.04 -17.80 7.11
CA PRO A 227 2.97 -18.77 7.69
C PRO A 227 2.24 -19.91 8.39
N MET A 228 2.75 -21.14 8.27
CA MET A 228 2.19 -22.32 8.97
C MET A 228 2.13 -22.12 10.49
N ALA A 229 3.05 -21.33 11.05
CA ALA A 229 3.03 -20.99 12.48
C ALA A 229 1.75 -20.25 12.94
N MET A 230 0.99 -19.66 12.02
CA MET A 230 -0.27 -18.95 12.31
C MET A 230 -1.53 -19.81 12.11
N GLN A 231 -1.39 -21.08 11.70
CA GLN A 231 -2.54 -21.93 11.39
C GLN A 231 -2.32 -23.39 11.78
N ARG A 232 -3.38 -24.02 12.30
CA ARG A 232 -3.33 -25.42 12.79
C ARG A 232 -3.73 -26.44 11.72
N GLU A 233 -4.31 -25.97 10.62
CA GLU A 233 -4.91 -26.81 9.59
C GLU A 233 -3.97 -26.96 8.37
N THR A 234 -4.19 -28.00 7.58
CA THR A 234 -3.47 -28.25 6.33
C THR A 234 -3.95 -27.35 5.19
N GLN A 235 -5.16 -26.81 5.29
CA GLN A 235 -5.68 -25.79 4.41
C GLN A 235 -5.05 -24.44 4.80
N LEU A 236 -4.25 -23.88 3.89
CA LEU A 236 -3.51 -22.66 4.16
C LEU A 236 -4.32 -21.43 3.75
N ASN A 237 -4.47 -20.50 4.69
CA ASN A 237 -4.98 -19.17 4.40
C ASN A 237 -4.01 -18.39 3.50
N THR A 238 -4.56 -17.56 2.61
CA THR A 238 -3.79 -16.79 1.63
C THR A 238 -3.99 -15.29 1.82
N PHE A 239 -3.03 -14.52 1.33
CA PHE A 239 -3.01 -13.07 1.39
C PHE A 239 -2.23 -12.49 0.20
N VAL A 240 -2.43 -11.21 -0.08
CA VAL A 240 -1.66 -10.47 -1.09
C VAL A 240 -0.71 -9.51 -0.38
N ASP A 241 0.59 -9.67 -0.64
CA ASP A 241 1.65 -8.75 -0.18
C ASP A 241 1.78 -7.63 -1.22
N ALA A 242 1.14 -6.49 -1.00
CA ALA A 242 1.01 -5.42 -1.97
C ALA A 242 2.37 -4.81 -2.35
N LYS A 243 2.53 -4.52 -3.65
CA LYS A 243 3.72 -3.91 -4.26
C LYS A 243 3.37 -2.64 -5.01
N ALA A 244 2.17 -2.50 -5.53
CA ALA A 244 1.62 -1.23 -5.96
C ALA A 244 0.12 -1.22 -5.65
N LEU A 245 -0.42 -0.02 -5.53
CA LEU A 245 -1.84 0.23 -5.50
C LEU A 245 -2.13 1.25 -6.58
N ASP A 246 -3.20 0.99 -7.32
CA ASP A 246 -3.90 1.99 -8.11
C ASP A 246 -5.25 2.20 -7.47
N VAL A 247 -5.47 3.41 -6.98
CA VAL A 247 -6.79 3.83 -6.48
C VAL A 247 -7.42 4.51 -7.67
N ASP A 248 -8.60 4.06 -8.11
CA ASP A 248 -9.33 4.77 -9.16
C ASP A 248 -9.46 6.23 -8.69
N GLU A 249 -8.91 7.17 -9.48
CA GLU A 249 -8.39 8.51 -9.15
C GLU A 249 -9.36 9.53 -8.49
N ARG A 250 -10.37 9.15 -7.71
CA ARG A 250 -11.35 10.10 -7.21
C ARG A 250 -11.19 10.59 -5.77
N GLN A 251 -10.25 10.08 -4.98
CA GLN A 251 -10.33 10.29 -3.53
C GLN A 251 -8.95 10.25 -2.83
N GLN A 252 -8.21 11.37 -2.84
CA GLN A 252 -7.11 11.54 -1.89
C GLN A 252 -7.66 11.65 -0.45
N ALA A 253 -6.97 11.04 0.52
CA ALA A 253 -7.27 11.24 1.94
C ALA A 253 -6.64 12.54 2.45
N GLY A 254 -7.43 13.35 3.18
CA GLY A 254 -6.92 14.47 3.96
C GLY A 254 -6.47 15.68 3.13
N ALA A 255 -7.10 15.94 1.98
CA ALA A 255 -6.87 17.17 1.21
C ALA A 255 -7.33 18.43 1.97
N LEU A 256 -8.23 18.29 2.94
CA LEU A 256 -8.71 19.35 3.83
C LEU A 256 -8.64 18.93 5.30
N SER A 257 -8.45 19.88 6.21
CA SER A 257 -8.68 19.65 7.63
C SER A 257 -10.18 19.48 7.92
N THR A 258 -10.53 18.90 9.07
CA THR A 258 -11.93 18.67 9.47
C THR A 258 -12.77 19.95 9.41
N THR A 259 -12.24 21.08 9.88
CA THR A 259 -12.95 22.37 9.86
C THR A 259 -13.13 22.91 8.44
N GLU A 260 -12.12 22.78 7.59
CA GLU A 260 -12.21 23.23 6.20
C GLU A 260 -13.20 22.39 5.39
N LEU A 261 -13.28 21.09 5.68
CA LEU A 261 -14.24 20.19 5.06
C LEU A 261 -15.68 20.49 5.51
N ASP A 262 -15.88 20.82 6.78
CA ASP A 262 -17.18 21.24 7.31
C ASP A 262 -17.64 22.56 6.67
N GLU A 263 -16.76 23.55 6.59
CA GLU A 263 -17.06 24.84 5.93
C GLU A 263 -17.40 24.65 4.44
N ALA A 264 -16.65 23.79 3.74
CA ALA A 264 -16.93 23.46 2.34
C ALA A 264 -18.27 22.73 2.17
N LEU A 265 -18.57 21.78 3.05
CA LEU A 265 -19.84 21.05 3.06
C LEU A 265 -21.04 21.99 3.26
N ILE A 266 -20.99 22.83 4.30
CA ILE A 266 -22.05 23.80 4.59
C ILE A 266 -22.22 24.78 3.44
N GLY A 267 -21.12 25.31 2.90
CA GLY A 267 -21.15 26.24 1.78
C GLY A 267 -21.78 25.63 0.52
N LEU A 268 -21.41 24.40 0.16
CA LEU A 268 -21.93 23.74 -1.02
C LEU A 268 -23.41 23.37 -0.86
N VAL A 269 -23.82 22.86 0.31
CA VAL A 269 -25.23 22.57 0.59
C VAL A 269 -26.06 23.85 0.48
N ASP A 270 -25.56 24.98 0.98
CA ASP A 270 -26.23 26.27 0.87
C ASP A 270 -26.36 26.77 -0.58
N GLU A 271 -25.34 26.56 -1.39
CA GLU A 271 -25.34 26.89 -2.82
C GLU A 271 -26.36 26.04 -3.58
N LEU A 272 -26.30 24.71 -3.43
CA LEU A 272 -27.20 23.76 -4.08
C LEU A 272 -28.66 23.95 -3.64
N TRP A 273 -28.88 24.31 -2.36
CA TRP A 273 -30.21 24.66 -1.86
C TRP A 273 -30.76 25.94 -2.50
N SER A 274 -29.88 26.91 -2.78
CA SER A 274 -30.25 28.22 -3.32
C SER A 274 -30.50 28.21 -4.83
N GLU A 275 -29.77 27.39 -5.59
CA GLU A 275 -29.86 27.35 -7.05
C GLU A 275 -30.94 26.40 -7.59
N ASP A 276 -31.10 25.20 -7.00
CA ASP A 276 -31.97 24.14 -7.52
C ASP A 276 -33.16 23.80 -6.62
N GLY A 277 -33.41 24.60 -5.57
CA GLY A 277 -34.40 24.41 -4.50
C GLY A 277 -35.62 23.54 -4.85
N THR A 278 -35.44 22.22 -4.85
CA THR A 278 -36.57 21.32 -4.80
C THR A 278 -37.11 21.39 -3.38
N THR A 279 -38.43 21.28 -3.22
CA THR A 279 -39.09 21.28 -1.90
C THR A 279 -38.65 20.10 -0.99
N TYR A 280 -37.72 19.25 -1.43
CA TYR A 280 -37.41 17.94 -0.87
C TYR A 280 -35.97 17.75 -0.37
N GLY A 281 -35.08 18.73 -0.59
CA GLY A 281 -33.71 18.71 -0.09
C GLY A 281 -32.63 18.49 -1.14
N VAL A 282 -31.36 18.55 -0.71
CA VAL A 282 -30.19 18.32 -1.58
C VAL A 282 -29.77 16.85 -1.45
N PRO A 283 -29.70 16.05 -2.54
CA PRO A 283 -29.28 14.66 -2.46
C PRO A 283 -27.87 14.50 -1.88
N VAL A 284 -27.69 13.59 -0.93
CA VAL A 284 -26.40 13.34 -0.26
C VAL A 284 -25.33 12.91 -1.27
N GLU A 285 -25.71 12.09 -2.25
CA GLU A 285 -24.79 11.61 -3.30
C GLU A 285 -24.22 12.75 -4.16
N ASP A 286 -25.04 13.77 -4.45
CA ASP A 286 -24.61 14.93 -5.23
C ASP A 286 -23.60 15.78 -4.45
N VAL A 287 -23.85 15.98 -3.14
CA VAL A 287 -22.93 16.70 -2.24
C VAL A 287 -21.60 15.96 -2.11
N ILE A 288 -21.67 14.64 -1.88
CA ILE A 288 -20.51 13.77 -1.77
C ILE A 288 -19.65 13.84 -3.05
N SER A 289 -20.27 13.68 -4.21
CA SER A 289 -19.61 13.70 -5.51
C SER A 289 -19.00 15.08 -5.84
N ALA A 290 -19.72 16.16 -5.53
CA ALA A 290 -19.28 17.52 -5.78
C ALA A 290 -18.12 17.94 -4.86
N ILE A 291 -18.19 17.68 -3.55
CA ILE A 291 -17.07 17.95 -2.63
C ILE A 291 -15.87 17.08 -2.98
N GLY A 292 -16.11 15.79 -3.25
CA GLY A 292 -15.04 14.88 -3.65
C GLY A 292 -14.30 15.37 -4.89
N THR A 293 -15.03 15.85 -5.89
CA THR A 293 -14.44 16.39 -7.14
C THR A 293 -13.75 17.75 -6.92
N GLN A 294 -14.38 18.66 -6.18
CA GLN A 294 -13.91 20.04 -6.02
C GLN A 294 -12.69 20.15 -5.13
N HIS A 295 -12.61 19.32 -4.10
CA HIS A 295 -11.59 19.40 -3.06
C HIS A 295 -10.64 18.19 -3.03
N ASP A 296 -10.82 17.22 -3.94
CA ASP A 296 -10.04 15.97 -3.99
C ASP A 296 -10.06 15.21 -2.64
N VAL A 297 -11.25 15.16 -2.02
CA VAL A 297 -11.49 14.54 -0.70
C VAL A 297 -12.24 13.22 -0.89
N ARG A 298 -12.04 12.25 0.01
CA ARG A 298 -12.76 10.96 -0.06
C ARG A 298 -14.25 11.11 0.17
N HIS A 299 -15.09 10.43 -0.62
CA HIS A 299 -16.53 10.36 -0.41
C HIS A 299 -16.86 9.82 0.99
N ALA A 300 -16.13 8.81 1.46
CA ALA A 300 -16.30 8.29 2.82
C ALA A 300 -15.94 9.34 3.90
N GLU A 301 -14.92 10.18 3.64
CA GLU A 301 -14.55 11.28 4.53
C GLU A 301 -15.62 12.37 4.53
N VAL A 302 -16.14 12.74 3.35
CA VAL A 302 -17.27 13.64 3.19
C VAL A 302 -18.52 13.09 3.87
N GLN A 303 -18.84 11.81 3.69
CA GLN A 303 -19.99 11.15 4.29
C GLN A 303 -19.88 11.09 5.81
N THR A 304 -18.71 10.72 6.35
CA THR A 304 -18.46 10.72 7.80
C THR A 304 -18.65 12.13 8.39
N ARG A 305 -18.26 13.17 7.65
CA ARG A 305 -18.50 14.56 8.08
C ARG A 305 -19.98 14.94 8.00
N ILE A 306 -20.69 14.55 6.95
CA ILE A 306 -22.13 14.79 6.83
C ILE A 306 -22.89 14.13 8.00
N GLU A 307 -22.58 12.88 8.34
CA GLU A 307 -23.18 12.18 9.49
C GLU A 307 -22.87 12.90 10.81
N ALA A 308 -21.63 13.38 11.00
CA ALA A 308 -21.27 14.14 12.19
C ALA A 308 -21.99 15.50 12.27
N LEU A 309 -22.18 16.19 11.14
CA LEU A 309 -22.91 17.46 11.07
C LEU A 309 -24.42 17.27 11.29
N GLU A 310 -24.98 16.12 10.92
CA GLU A 310 -26.34 15.74 11.31
C GLU A 310 -26.45 15.52 12.83
N ASP A 311 -25.51 14.78 13.43
CA ASP A 311 -25.47 14.56 14.89
C ASP A 311 -25.33 15.88 15.68
N ASP A 312 -24.59 16.85 15.13
CA ASP A 312 -24.42 18.19 15.70
C ASP A 312 -25.62 19.13 15.44
N GLY A 313 -26.58 18.71 14.61
CA GLY A 313 -27.81 19.44 14.30
C GLY A 313 -27.66 20.57 13.28
N GLU A 314 -26.58 20.56 12.50
CA GLU A 314 -26.37 21.51 11.39
C GLU A 314 -27.22 21.13 10.16
N PHE A 315 -27.57 19.84 10.02
CA PHE A 315 -28.42 19.29 8.97
C PHE A 315 -29.44 18.28 9.49
N THR A 316 -30.53 18.09 8.75
CA THR A 316 -31.49 17.00 8.95
C THR A 316 -31.50 16.09 7.72
N MET A 317 -31.16 14.81 7.82
CA MET A 317 -31.26 13.89 6.67
C MET A 317 -32.62 13.20 6.60
N VAL A 318 -33.27 13.26 5.43
CA VAL A 318 -34.54 12.57 5.16
C VAL A 318 -34.48 11.86 3.82
N SER A 319 -34.60 10.53 3.85
CA SER A 319 -34.66 9.69 2.63
C SER A 319 -33.49 9.91 1.66
N GLY A 320 -32.27 10.13 2.17
CA GLY A 320 -31.07 10.34 1.35
C GLY A 320 -30.86 11.77 0.86
N ALA A 321 -31.63 12.73 1.37
CA ALA A 321 -31.45 14.16 1.10
C ALA A 321 -31.13 14.93 2.39
N ILE A 322 -30.24 15.91 2.28
CA ILE A 322 -29.91 16.90 3.31
C ILE A 322 -30.98 17.99 3.27
N ILE A 323 -31.63 18.21 4.41
CA ILE A 323 -32.61 19.27 4.65
C ILE A 323 -32.03 20.24 5.67
N LYS A 324 -32.06 21.53 5.34
CA LYS A 324 -31.69 22.60 6.27
C LYS A 324 -32.90 22.96 7.13
N ASP A 325 -32.71 23.01 8.45
CA ASP A 325 -33.71 23.52 9.39
C ASP A 325 -33.85 25.06 9.33
#